data_AF-A0A2D7MU86-F1
#
_entry.id   AF-A0A2D7MU86-F1
#
_cell.length_a   1.000
_cell.length_b   1.000
_cell.length_c   1.000
_cell.angle_alpha   90.00
_cell.angle_beta   90.00
_cell.angle_gamma   90.00
#
_symmetry.space_group_name_H-M   'P 1'
#
loop_
_entity.id
_entity.type
_entity.pdbx_description
1 polymer ?
#
loop_
_entity_poly.entity_id
_entity_poly.type
_entity_poly.pdbx_seq_one_letter_code
_entity_poly.pdbx_strand_id
1 'polypeptide(L)'
;MFSKIIIVTRQLISNKKVQYTNYLDFFIYFIIILTVIDHALQTLDSMKEYHDLLERLEIISIVIFSIEYLIRFIANPNKVKYLFSFWSIIDLVALAPFYLGFPVDLREVRILRLIQLMKYDSAYKNIIIAFKKIQRELLIFSLLTIFLLYVAAVGIYHFENPAQPEVFKDIFHSMWWSVATLTTVGYGDMYPITDGGKFFSSMIIFISLGIVAVPAGLIASSFIDAIKNKSNK
;
A
#
# COMPACT_ATOMS: atom_id res chain seq x y z
N MET A 1 -1.02 24.52 27.87
CA MET A 1 -1.50 23.50 26.91
C MET A 1 -0.34 22.95 26.07
N PHE A 2 0.44 23.80 25.39
CA PHE A 2 1.63 23.43 24.61
C PHE A 2 2.76 22.74 25.40
N SER A 3 2.98 23.13 26.67
CA SER A 3 3.95 22.47 27.55
C SER A 3 3.59 21.01 27.87
N LYS A 4 2.29 20.69 28.01
CA LYS A 4 1.83 19.30 28.20
C LYS A 4 2.02 18.47 26.93
N ILE A 5 1.82 19.04 25.75
CA ILE A 5 2.03 18.36 24.47
C ILE A 5 3.51 17.96 24.29
N ILE A 6 4.44 18.87 24.62
CA ILE A 6 5.89 18.64 24.54
C ILE A 6 6.36 17.59 25.57
N ILE A 7 5.79 17.60 26.77
CA ILE A 7 6.09 16.61 27.82
C ILE A 7 5.56 15.22 27.40
N VAL A 8 4.37 15.15 26.82
CA VAL A 8 3.80 13.89 26.27
C VAL A 8 4.64 13.39 25.09
N THR A 9 5.12 14.25 24.19
CA THR A 9 6.04 13.84 23.10
C THR A 9 7.41 13.40 23.60
N ARG A 10 7.96 14.03 24.64
CA ARG A 10 9.19 13.55 25.31
C ARG A 10 8.98 12.23 26.03
N GLN A 11 7.80 12.00 26.62
CA GLN A 11 7.45 10.72 27.27
C GLN A 11 7.17 9.58 26.28
N LEU A 12 6.72 9.91 25.05
CA LEU A 12 6.64 8.96 23.93
C LEU A 12 8.02 8.48 23.48
N ILE A 13 9.03 9.37 23.48
CA ILE A 13 10.43 9.01 23.25
C ILE A 13 10.97 8.15 24.41
N SER A 14 10.47 8.35 25.64
CA SER A 14 10.86 7.60 26.84
C SER A 14 10.07 6.31 27.11
N ASN A 15 9.29 5.80 26.15
CA ASN A 15 8.62 4.50 26.22
C ASN A 15 7.62 4.31 27.40
N LYS A 16 7.04 5.40 27.94
CA LYS A 16 5.91 5.32 28.89
C LYS A 16 4.61 5.67 28.17
N LYS A 17 3.75 4.67 27.92
CA LYS A 17 2.40 4.86 27.36
C LYS A 17 1.55 5.68 28.34
N VAL A 18 1.22 6.92 27.96
CA VAL A 18 0.29 7.79 28.71
C VAL A 18 -1.08 7.76 28.01
N GLN A 19 -2.16 7.63 28.79
CA GLN A 19 -3.56 7.51 28.31
C GLN A 19 -4.01 8.60 27.32
N TYR A 20 -3.48 9.83 27.47
CA TYR A 20 -3.78 10.97 26.58
C TYR A 20 -3.25 10.80 25.14
N THR A 21 -2.28 9.91 24.94
CA THR A 21 -1.76 9.60 23.59
C THR A 21 -2.85 8.97 22.73
N ASN A 22 -3.66 8.08 23.32
CA ASN A 22 -4.65 7.30 22.58
C ASN A 22 -5.78 8.17 22.00
N TYR A 23 -6.19 9.25 22.68
CA TYR A 23 -7.24 10.14 22.18
C TYR A 23 -6.76 11.01 21.02
N LEU A 24 -5.52 11.50 21.07
CA LEU A 24 -4.92 12.28 20.00
C LEU A 24 -4.67 11.40 18.77
N ASP A 25 -4.19 10.17 18.98
CA ASP A 25 -4.01 9.20 17.90
C ASP A 25 -5.37 8.84 17.26
N PHE A 26 -6.41 8.61 18.06
CA PHE A 26 -7.77 8.37 17.56
C PHE A 26 -8.34 9.56 16.79
N PHE A 27 -8.12 10.78 17.27
CA PHE A 27 -8.53 12.00 16.58
C PHE A 27 -7.86 12.14 15.20
N ILE A 28 -6.55 11.88 15.13
CA ILE A 28 -5.81 11.89 13.86
C ILE A 28 -6.35 10.81 12.91
N TYR A 29 -6.57 9.59 13.41
CA TYR A 29 -7.17 8.52 12.61
C TYR A 29 -8.53 8.93 12.04
N PHE A 30 -9.37 9.53 12.88
CA PHE A 30 -10.68 10.01 12.47
C PHE A 30 -10.56 11.04 11.33
N ILE A 31 -9.64 12.00 11.44
CA ILE A 31 -9.38 12.97 10.37
C ILE A 31 -8.88 12.28 9.10
N ILE A 32 -7.93 11.32 9.21
CA ILE A 32 -7.44 10.59 8.03
C ILE A 32 -8.60 9.91 7.29
N ILE A 33 -9.47 9.21 8.02
CA ILE A 33 -10.65 8.55 7.44
C ILE A 33 -11.59 9.58 6.79
N LEU A 34 -11.87 10.69 7.47
CA LEU A 34 -12.67 11.77 6.89
C LEU A 34 -12.07 12.32 5.60
N THR A 35 -10.75 12.51 5.53
CA THR A 35 -10.10 13.02 4.31
C THR A 35 -10.14 12.03 3.15
N VAL A 36 -10.17 10.74 3.42
CA VAL A 36 -10.31 9.70 2.38
C VAL A 36 -11.73 9.66 1.85
N ILE A 37 -12.72 9.81 2.74
CA ILE A 37 -14.13 9.92 2.34
C ILE A 37 -14.35 11.21 1.54
N ASP A 38 -13.83 12.33 2.02
CA ASP A 38 -13.88 13.63 1.34
C ASP A 38 -13.29 13.54 -0.07
N HIS A 39 -12.10 12.95 -0.22
CA HIS A 39 -11.48 12.71 -1.53
C HIS A 39 -12.36 11.85 -2.45
N ALA A 40 -12.94 10.77 -1.92
CA ALA A 40 -13.86 9.93 -2.69
C ALA A 40 -15.12 10.72 -3.14
N LEU A 41 -15.66 11.59 -2.28
CA LEU A 41 -16.82 12.42 -2.62
C LEU A 41 -16.51 13.45 -3.70
N GLN A 42 -15.30 14.04 -3.72
CA GLN A 42 -14.87 14.98 -4.76
C GLN A 42 -14.80 14.33 -6.17
N THR A 43 -14.74 13.00 -6.26
CA THR A 43 -14.77 12.30 -7.55
C THR A 43 -16.18 12.16 -8.15
N LEU A 44 -17.23 12.46 -7.37
CA LEU A 44 -18.62 12.31 -7.81
C LEU A 44 -19.14 13.56 -8.51
N ASP A 45 -19.65 13.42 -9.73
CA ASP A 45 -20.26 14.53 -10.47
C ASP A 45 -21.42 15.20 -9.71
N SER A 46 -22.16 14.44 -8.89
CA SER A 46 -23.27 14.92 -8.05
C SER A 46 -22.81 15.80 -6.88
N MET A 47 -21.53 15.76 -6.52
CA MET A 47 -20.97 16.51 -5.41
C MET A 47 -20.33 17.84 -5.84
N LYS A 48 -20.37 18.18 -7.14
CA LYS A 48 -19.79 19.42 -7.70
C LYS A 48 -20.21 20.69 -6.96
N GLU A 49 -21.47 20.79 -6.54
CA GLU A 49 -21.99 21.94 -5.78
C GLU A 49 -21.37 22.07 -4.37
N TYR A 50 -20.83 20.98 -3.82
CA TYR A 50 -20.18 20.93 -2.53
C TYR A 50 -18.65 20.95 -2.62
N HIS A 51 -18.05 21.02 -3.82
CA HIS A 51 -16.60 20.99 -3.99
C HIS A 51 -15.89 22.09 -3.18
N ASP A 52 -16.44 23.30 -3.15
CA ASP A 52 -15.89 24.39 -2.33
C ASP A 52 -15.85 24.06 -0.83
N LEU A 53 -16.87 23.34 -0.33
CA LEU A 53 -16.92 22.90 1.07
C LEU A 53 -15.91 21.79 1.33
N LEU A 54 -15.84 20.79 0.44
CA LEU A 54 -14.89 19.67 0.52
C LEU A 54 -13.44 20.17 0.46
N GLU A 55 -13.14 21.12 -0.43
CA GLU A 55 -11.81 21.75 -0.51
C GLU A 55 -11.45 22.50 0.79
N ARG A 56 -12.41 23.20 1.41
CA ARG A 56 -12.18 23.83 2.72
C ARG A 56 -11.89 22.81 3.81
N LEU A 57 -12.64 21.70 3.86
CA LEU A 57 -12.39 20.61 4.81
C LEU A 57 -11.01 20.00 4.60
N GLU A 58 -10.59 19.84 3.35
CA GLU A 58 -9.26 19.39 3.01
C GLU A 58 -8.18 20.36 3.52
N ILE A 59 -8.33 21.67 3.27
CA ILE A 59 -7.38 22.68 3.76
C ILE A 59 -7.28 22.64 5.29
N ILE A 60 -8.41 22.50 5.99
CA ILE A 60 -8.43 22.36 7.45
C ILE A 60 -7.61 21.12 7.88
N SER A 61 -7.82 19.97 7.22
CA SER A 61 -7.06 18.75 7.52
C SER A 61 -5.55 18.93 7.32
N ILE A 62 -5.16 19.61 6.23
CA ILE A 62 -3.75 19.87 5.90
C ILE A 62 -3.11 20.77 6.95
N VAL A 63 -3.81 21.82 7.39
CA VAL A 63 -3.34 22.70 8.47
C VAL A 63 -3.12 21.90 9.76
N ILE A 64 -4.07 21.03 10.12
CA ILE A 64 -3.94 20.18 11.32
C ILE A 64 -2.72 19.26 11.21
N PHE A 65 -2.57 18.52 10.10
CA PHE A 65 -1.43 17.61 9.90
C PHE A 65 -0.09 18.35 9.82
N SER A 66 -0.07 19.57 9.28
CA SER A 66 1.13 20.40 9.22
C SER A 66 1.57 20.85 10.62
N ILE A 67 0.62 21.29 11.44
CA ILE A 67 0.88 21.63 12.85
C ILE A 67 1.40 20.40 13.60
N GLU A 68 0.77 19.25 13.40
CA GLU A 68 1.18 17.99 14.03
C GLU A 68 2.62 17.60 13.65
N TYR A 69 2.93 17.67 12.35
CA TYR A 69 4.28 17.41 11.83
C TYR A 69 5.31 18.36 12.44
N LEU A 70 5.02 19.66 12.49
CA LEU A 70 5.88 20.67 13.08
C LEU A 70 6.11 20.43 14.58
N ILE A 71 5.06 20.08 15.34
CA ILE A 71 5.18 19.74 16.75
C ILE A 71 6.12 18.55 16.93
N ARG A 72 5.96 17.47 16.14
CA ARG A 72 6.85 16.30 16.19
C ARG A 72 8.28 16.65 15.79
N PHE A 73 8.46 17.46 14.76
CA PHE A 73 9.77 17.96 14.34
C PHE A 73 10.44 18.75 15.47
N ILE A 74 9.75 19.69 16.11
CA ILE A 74 10.26 20.54 17.21
C ILE A 74 10.53 19.71 18.48
N ALA A 75 9.70 18.72 18.79
CA ALA A 75 9.88 17.88 19.98
C ALA A 75 11.07 16.90 19.87
N ASN A 76 11.47 16.50 18.66
CA ASN A 76 12.60 15.60 18.45
C ASN A 76 13.95 16.31 18.65
N PRO A 77 14.87 15.77 19.48
CA PRO A 77 16.17 16.41 19.73
C PRO A 77 17.10 16.39 18.52
N ASN A 78 17.04 15.33 17.69
CA ASN A 78 17.83 15.22 16.47
C ASN A 78 16.94 15.45 15.23
N LYS A 79 16.95 16.70 14.74
CA LYS A 79 16.10 17.17 13.63
C LYS A 79 16.38 16.42 12.32
N VAL A 80 17.66 16.26 11.99
CA VAL A 80 18.10 15.61 10.75
C VAL A 80 17.64 14.15 10.72
N LYS A 81 17.86 13.42 11.83
CA LYS A 81 17.41 12.03 11.95
C LYS A 81 15.89 11.91 11.83
N TYR A 82 15.13 12.87 12.36
CA TYR A 82 13.68 12.88 12.22
C TYR A 82 13.24 13.12 10.78
N LEU A 83 13.77 14.15 10.10
CA LEU A 83 13.44 14.48 8.71
C LEU A 83 13.65 13.28 7.76
N PHE A 84 14.75 12.56 7.93
CA PHE A 84 15.06 11.36 7.13
C PHE A 84 14.49 10.06 7.70
N SER A 85 13.58 10.13 8.68
CA SER A 85 12.88 8.94 9.15
C SER A 85 11.75 8.57 8.20
N PHE A 86 11.54 7.27 7.98
CA PHE A 86 10.50 6.77 7.07
C PHE A 86 9.13 7.42 7.30
N TRP A 87 8.68 7.49 8.56
CA TRP A 87 7.39 8.09 8.90
C TRP A 87 7.32 9.59 8.65
N SER A 88 8.41 10.32 8.89
CA SER A 88 8.47 11.76 8.61
C SER A 88 8.44 12.04 7.11
N ILE A 89 9.08 11.19 6.30
CA ILE A 89 9.04 11.27 4.84
C ILE A 89 7.60 11.04 4.34
N ILE A 90 6.89 10.04 4.86
CA ILE A 90 5.48 9.81 4.48
C ILE A 90 4.60 11.01 4.85
N ASP A 91 4.77 11.58 6.04
CA ASP A 91 4.05 12.80 6.44
C ASP A 91 4.35 13.97 5.47
N LEU A 92 5.63 14.19 5.13
CA LEU A 92 6.04 15.25 4.21
C LEU A 92 5.48 15.06 2.79
N VAL A 93 5.58 13.85 2.25
CA VAL A 93 5.08 13.51 0.91
C VAL A 93 3.56 13.68 0.84
N ALA A 94 2.84 13.39 1.92
CA ALA A 94 1.39 13.60 1.99
C ALA A 94 0.97 15.08 2.10
N LEU A 95 1.85 15.96 2.59
CA LEU A 95 1.65 17.40 2.68
C LEU A 95 2.16 18.15 1.44
N ALA A 96 3.16 17.61 0.77
CA ALA A 96 3.88 18.22 -0.36
C ALA A 96 2.96 18.72 -1.49
N PRO A 97 1.92 17.99 -1.94
CA PRO A 97 1.07 18.45 -3.04
C PRO A 97 0.38 19.79 -2.77
N PHE A 98 0.02 20.08 -1.51
CA PHE A 98 -0.63 21.34 -1.14
C PHE A 98 0.36 22.52 -1.17
N TYR A 99 1.54 22.34 -0.58
CA TYR A 99 2.50 23.44 -0.41
C TYR A 99 3.32 23.75 -1.66
N LEU A 100 3.54 22.76 -2.52
CA LEU A 100 4.41 22.92 -3.70
C LEU A 100 3.62 23.28 -4.97
N GLY A 101 2.28 23.22 -4.93
CA GLY A 101 1.42 23.66 -6.03
C GLY A 101 1.79 23.02 -7.37
N PHE A 102 2.19 21.74 -7.36
CA PHE A 102 2.71 21.08 -8.56
C PHE A 102 1.67 21.04 -9.69
N PRO A 103 2.08 21.23 -10.96
CA PRO A 103 1.19 21.13 -12.12
C PRO A 103 0.80 19.69 -12.47
N VAL A 104 1.50 18.70 -11.91
CA VAL A 104 1.15 17.28 -12.02
C VAL A 104 0.11 16.97 -10.95
N ASP A 105 -0.87 16.13 -11.28
CA ASP A 105 -2.00 15.72 -10.43
C ASP A 105 -1.57 14.86 -9.22
N LEU A 106 -0.67 15.40 -8.39
CA LEU A 106 -0.14 14.76 -7.19
C LEU A 106 -1.17 14.82 -6.03
N ARG A 107 -2.40 15.25 -6.31
CA ARG A 107 -3.51 15.17 -5.35
C ARG A 107 -3.71 13.73 -4.89
N GLU A 108 -3.55 12.76 -5.79
CA GLU A 108 -3.67 11.34 -5.46
C GLU A 108 -2.57 10.82 -4.51
N VAL A 109 -1.41 11.50 -4.44
CA VAL A 109 -0.35 11.16 -3.47
C VAL A 109 -0.84 11.34 -2.03
N ARG A 110 -1.91 12.11 -1.81
CA ARG A 110 -2.56 12.27 -0.50
C ARG A 110 -3.13 10.95 0.03
N ILE A 111 -3.39 9.94 -0.82
CA ILE A 111 -3.82 8.60 -0.38
C ILE A 111 -2.77 7.91 0.51
N LEU A 112 -1.50 8.33 0.41
CA LEU A 112 -0.43 7.85 1.30
C LEU A 112 -0.69 8.21 2.77
N ARG A 113 -1.61 9.13 3.08
CA ARG A 113 -2.10 9.37 4.46
C ARG A 113 -2.63 8.10 5.12
N LEU A 114 -3.20 7.16 4.35
CA LEU A 114 -3.63 5.86 4.88
C LEU A 114 -2.47 5.06 5.46
N ILE A 115 -1.27 5.15 4.88
CA ILE A 115 -0.07 4.48 5.40
C ILE A 115 0.29 5.06 6.78
N GLN A 116 -0.02 6.33 7.05
CA GLN A 116 0.20 6.94 8.35
C GLN A 116 -0.60 6.26 9.45
N LEU A 117 -1.75 5.62 9.18
CA LEU A 117 -2.49 4.85 10.18
C LEU A 117 -1.60 3.77 10.83
N MET A 118 -0.68 3.20 10.05
CA MET A 118 0.23 2.17 10.55
C MET A 118 1.27 2.71 11.54
N LYS A 119 1.63 4.00 11.48
CA LYS A 119 2.69 4.65 12.29
C LYS A 119 2.44 4.58 13.79
N TYR A 120 1.16 4.61 14.17
CA TYR A 120 0.69 4.80 15.53
C TYR A 120 0.49 3.48 16.27
N ASP A 121 0.36 2.36 15.54
CA ASP A 121 0.39 1.04 16.16
C ASP A 121 1.82 0.48 16.19
N SER A 122 2.25 -0.10 17.31
CA SER A 122 3.51 -0.86 17.35
C SER A 122 3.55 -2.08 16.41
N ALA A 123 2.40 -2.50 15.88
CA ALA A 123 2.21 -3.65 15.00
C ALA A 123 3.03 -3.54 13.71
N TYR A 124 3.23 -2.34 13.16
CA TYR A 124 4.05 -2.20 11.94
C TYR A 124 5.48 -2.71 12.14
N LYS A 125 6.03 -2.62 13.36
CA LYS A 125 7.38 -3.13 13.65
C LYS A 125 7.42 -4.64 13.51
N ASN A 126 6.35 -5.33 13.92
CA ASN A 126 6.22 -6.77 13.75
C ASN A 126 6.16 -7.13 12.26
N ILE A 127 5.44 -6.33 11.45
CA ILE A 127 5.38 -6.48 10.00
C ILE A 127 6.78 -6.34 9.39
N ILE A 128 7.50 -5.26 9.71
CA ILE A 128 8.85 -5.03 9.18
C ILE A 128 9.81 -6.15 9.57
N ILE A 129 9.75 -6.63 10.82
CA ILE A 129 10.59 -7.73 11.30
C ILE A 129 10.24 -9.02 10.55
N ALA A 130 8.95 -9.34 10.40
CA ALA A 130 8.48 -10.49 9.65
C ALA A 130 8.95 -10.46 8.20
N PHE A 131 8.73 -9.34 7.50
CA PHE A 131 9.19 -9.15 6.11
C PHE A 131 10.71 -9.27 5.97
N LYS A 132 11.50 -8.63 6.86
CA LYS A 132 12.97 -8.74 6.83
C LYS A 132 13.46 -10.17 7.01
N LYS A 133 12.72 -11.00 7.77
CA LYS A 133 13.04 -12.42 7.97
C LYS A 133 12.87 -13.23 6.68
N ILE A 134 11.87 -12.92 5.86
CA ILE A 134 11.51 -13.71 4.66
C ILE A 134 11.79 -12.99 3.32
N GLN A 135 12.47 -11.85 3.34
CA GLN A 135 12.64 -10.99 2.16
C GLN A 135 13.37 -11.70 1.00
N ARG A 136 14.27 -12.63 1.30
CA ARG A 136 15.05 -13.34 0.27
C ARG A 136 14.19 -14.39 -0.42
N GLU A 137 13.38 -15.10 0.33
CA GLU A 137 12.40 -16.06 -0.14
C GLU A 137 11.34 -15.35 -1.00
N LEU A 138 10.78 -14.24 -0.49
CA LEU A 138 9.82 -13.43 -1.25
C LEU A 138 10.41 -12.92 -2.58
N LEU A 139 11.68 -12.49 -2.59
CA LEU A 139 12.33 -12.07 -3.83
C LEU A 139 12.44 -13.23 -4.83
N ILE A 140 12.87 -14.41 -4.38
CA ILE A 140 13.01 -15.59 -5.25
C ILE A 140 11.64 -15.98 -5.83
N PHE A 141 10.61 -16.09 -4.99
CA PHE A 141 9.26 -16.42 -5.47
C PHE A 141 8.69 -15.34 -6.40
N SER A 142 8.93 -14.06 -6.13
CA SER A 142 8.50 -12.98 -7.01
C SER A 142 9.15 -13.08 -8.39
N LEU A 143 10.45 -13.36 -8.45
CA LEU A 143 11.16 -13.57 -9.71
C LEU A 143 10.64 -14.81 -10.46
N LEU A 144 10.35 -15.91 -9.74
CA LEU A 144 9.74 -17.11 -10.32
C LEU A 144 8.34 -16.83 -10.86
N THR A 145 7.51 -16.05 -10.15
CA THR A 145 6.18 -15.65 -10.61
C THR A 145 6.28 -14.79 -11.87
N ILE A 146 7.17 -13.78 -11.90
CA ILE A 146 7.37 -12.94 -13.09
C ILE A 146 7.83 -13.78 -14.30
N PHE A 147 8.76 -14.69 -14.08
CA PHE A 147 9.21 -15.61 -15.11
C PHE A 147 8.07 -16.49 -15.63
N LEU A 148 7.27 -17.06 -14.73
CA LEU A 148 6.13 -17.90 -15.08
C LEU A 148 5.07 -17.13 -15.87
N LEU A 149 4.74 -15.90 -15.45
CA LEU A 149 3.81 -15.02 -16.16
C LEU A 149 4.29 -14.73 -17.59
N TYR A 150 5.60 -14.50 -17.77
CA TYR A 150 6.18 -14.30 -19.09
C TYR A 150 6.11 -15.56 -19.96
N VAL A 151 6.45 -16.73 -19.41
CA VAL A 151 6.35 -18.01 -20.13
C VAL A 151 4.89 -18.30 -20.53
N ALA A 152 3.94 -18.04 -19.62
CA ALA A 152 2.51 -18.18 -19.88
C ALA A 152 2.06 -17.27 -21.02
N ALA A 153 2.50 -16.00 -21.01
CA ALA A 153 2.15 -15.01 -22.02
C ALA A 153 2.69 -15.38 -23.40
N VAL A 154 3.95 -15.82 -23.48
CA VAL A 154 4.56 -16.25 -24.75
C VAL A 154 3.91 -17.53 -25.26
N GLY A 155 3.66 -18.50 -24.38
CA GLY A 155 3.05 -19.78 -24.76
C GLY A 155 1.62 -19.60 -25.25
N ILE A 156 0.78 -18.89 -24.51
CA ILE A 156 -0.62 -18.68 -24.91
C ILE A 156 -0.72 -17.87 -26.20
N TYR A 157 0.15 -16.86 -26.38
CA TYR A 157 0.23 -16.10 -27.62
C TYR A 157 0.49 -17.04 -28.81
N HIS A 158 1.44 -17.97 -28.68
CA HIS A 158 1.77 -18.88 -29.78
C HIS A 158 0.60 -19.82 -30.14
N PHE A 159 -0.16 -20.29 -29.15
CA PHE A 159 -1.29 -21.17 -29.40
C PHE A 159 -2.54 -20.42 -29.88
N GLU A 160 -2.80 -19.21 -29.40
CA GLU A 160 -4.07 -18.52 -29.60
C GLU A 160 -4.02 -17.38 -30.61
N ASN A 161 -2.87 -16.75 -30.86
CA ASN A 161 -2.77 -15.66 -31.84
C ASN A 161 -3.26 -16.05 -33.24
N PRO A 162 -2.95 -17.24 -33.79
CA PRO A 162 -3.44 -17.62 -35.12
C PRO A 162 -4.99 -17.73 -35.19
N ALA A 163 -5.64 -18.10 -34.09
CA ALA A 163 -7.09 -18.26 -34.01
C ALA A 163 -7.83 -17.00 -33.53
N GLN A 164 -7.15 -16.18 -32.73
CA GLN A 164 -7.69 -14.99 -32.06
C GLN A 164 -6.67 -13.83 -32.10
N PRO A 165 -6.27 -13.34 -33.29
CA PRO A 165 -5.22 -12.33 -33.43
C PRO A 165 -5.61 -10.98 -32.81
N GLU A 166 -6.90 -10.68 -32.69
CA GLU A 166 -7.40 -9.46 -32.05
C GLU A 166 -7.47 -9.54 -30.52
N VAL A 167 -7.44 -10.75 -29.95
CA VAL A 167 -7.48 -10.95 -28.49
C VAL A 167 -6.04 -11.12 -28.00
N PHE A 168 -5.33 -12.10 -28.55
CA PHE A 168 -3.92 -12.37 -28.23
C PHE A 168 -3.00 -11.66 -29.23
N LYS A 169 -3.08 -10.32 -29.29
CA LYS A 169 -2.40 -9.46 -30.29
C LYS A 169 -0.88 -9.56 -30.25
N ASP A 170 -0.33 -9.53 -29.05
CA ASP A 170 1.10 -9.58 -28.77
C ASP A 170 1.35 -10.17 -27.37
N ILE A 171 2.62 -10.27 -27.00
CA ILE A 171 3.05 -10.83 -25.70
C ILE A 171 2.56 -9.94 -24.54
N PHE A 172 2.46 -8.62 -24.71
CA PHE A 172 2.00 -7.71 -23.64
C PHE A 172 0.50 -7.88 -23.37
N HIS A 173 -0.32 -8.03 -24.41
CA HIS A 173 -1.74 -8.37 -24.26
C HIS A 173 -1.92 -9.75 -23.62
N SER A 174 -1.08 -10.72 -24.03
CA SER A 174 -1.09 -12.07 -23.45
C SER A 174 -0.60 -12.11 -21.99
N MET A 175 0.18 -11.10 -21.58
CA MET A 175 0.59 -10.91 -20.18
C MET A 175 -0.61 -10.55 -19.30
N TRP A 176 -1.56 -9.74 -19.79
CA TRP A 176 -2.80 -9.45 -19.06
C TRP A 176 -3.59 -10.72 -18.76
N TRP A 177 -3.78 -11.57 -19.78
CA TRP A 177 -4.38 -12.89 -19.59
C TRP A 177 -3.63 -13.73 -18.56
N SER A 178 -2.29 -13.73 -18.62
CA SER A 178 -1.44 -14.50 -17.70
C SER A 178 -1.59 -14.01 -16.25
N VAL A 179 -1.59 -12.70 -16.04
CA VAL A 179 -1.84 -12.11 -14.70
C VAL A 179 -3.23 -12.48 -14.23
N ALA A 180 -4.27 -12.19 -15.00
CA ALA A 180 -5.66 -12.44 -14.60
C ALA A 180 -5.92 -13.93 -14.31
N THR A 181 -5.38 -14.83 -15.13
CA THR A 181 -5.59 -16.28 -15.02
C THR A 181 -4.74 -16.90 -13.90
N LEU A 182 -3.44 -16.64 -13.86
CA LEU A 182 -2.54 -17.29 -12.89
C LEU A 182 -2.66 -16.70 -11.48
N THR A 183 -3.23 -15.50 -11.33
CA THR A 183 -3.64 -14.94 -10.03
C THR A 183 -5.07 -15.31 -9.64
N THR A 184 -5.72 -16.20 -10.40
CA THR A 184 -7.07 -16.74 -10.15
C THR A 184 -8.21 -15.71 -10.20
N VAL A 185 -7.98 -14.52 -10.79
CA VAL A 185 -9.03 -13.50 -10.99
C VAL A 185 -9.99 -13.92 -12.11
N GLY A 186 -9.45 -14.25 -13.28
CA GLY A 186 -10.20 -14.86 -14.38
C GLY A 186 -11.42 -14.04 -14.85
N TYR A 187 -11.22 -12.78 -15.27
CA TYR A 187 -12.31 -11.92 -15.76
C TYR A 187 -13.10 -12.53 -16.94
N GLY A 188 -12.46 -13.40 -17.73
CA GLY A 188 -13.10 -14.07 -18.87
C GLY A 188 -13.16 -13.22 -20.15
N ASP A 189 -12.53 -12.05 -20.15
CA ASP A 189 -12.34 -11.17 -21.31
C ASP A 189 -11.35 -11.74 -22.34
N MET A 190 -10.41 -12.58 -21.89
CA MET A 190 -9.48 -13.33 -22.73
C MET A 190 -9.46 -14.80 -22.27
N TYR A 191 -9.60 -15.75 -23.20
CA TYR A 191 -9.50 -17.19 -22.88
C TYR A 191 -9.10 -18.02 -24.10
N PRO A 192 -8.41 -19.17 -23.90
CA PRO A 192 -8.02 -20.04 -25.01
C PRO A 192 -9.23 -20.73 -25.64
N ILE A 193 -9.30 -20.70 -26.97
CA ILE A 193 -10.31 -21.45 -27.73
C ILE A 193 -9.70 -22.68 -28.42
N THR A 194 -8.39 -22.67 -28.67
CA THR A 194 -7.71 -23.79 -29.32
C THR A 194 -7.47 -24.94 -28.34
N ASP A 195 -7.42 -26.17 -28.86
CA ASP A 195 -7.15 -27.34 -28.01
C ASP A 195 -5.74 -27.28 -27.41
N GLY A 196 -4.76 -26.80 -28.20
CA GLY A 196 -3.39 -26.58 -27.73
C GLY A 196 -3.31 -25.53 -26.62
N GLY A 197 -3.99 -24.39 -26.80
CA GLY A 197 -4.06 -23.34 -25.80
C GLY A 197 -4.76 -23.78 -24.51
N LYS A 198 -5.85 -24.56 -24.60
CA LYS A 198 -6.53 -25.13 -23.43
C LYS A 198 -5.66 -26.13 -22.68
N PHE A 199 -4.97 -27.02 -23.40
CA PHE A 199 -4.05 -27.99 -22.79
C PHE A 199 -2.86 -27.29 -22.11
N PHE A 200 -2.21 -26.36 -22.81
CA PHE A 200 -1.14 -25.53 -22.27
C PHE A 200 -1.58 -24.74 -21.03
N SER A 201 -2.73 -24.06 -21.12
CA SER A 201 -3.32 -23.28 -20.03
C SER A 201 -3.60 -24.15 -18.80
N SER A 202 -4.11 -25.36 -19.01
CA SER A 202 -4.37 -26.30 -17.91
C SER A 202 -3.06 -26.64 -17.18
N MET A 203 -1.98 -26.97 -17.91
CA MET A 203 -0.69 -27.28 -17.31
C MET A 203 -0.10 -26.10 -16.54
N ILE A 204 -0.10 -24.91 -17.14
CA ILE A 204 0.52 -23.72 -16.52
C ILE A 204 -0.25 -23.25 -15.29
N ILE A 205 -1.59 -23.41 -15.26
CA ILE A 205 -2.41 -23.11 -14.08
C ILE A 205 -2.00 -24.00 -12.90
N PHE A 206 -1.87 -25.32 -13.09
CA PHE A 206 -1.42 -26.22 -12.02
C PHE A 206 -0.04 -25.85 -11.47
N ILE A 207 0.92 -25.48 -12.34
CA ILE A 207 2.25 -25.02 -11.93
C ILE A 207 2.15 -23.71 -11.14
N SER A 208 1.34 -22.77 -11.62
CA SER A 208 1.20 -21.44 -11.02
C SER A 208 0.60 -21.47 -9.61
N LEU A 209 -0.37 -22.36 -9.36
CA LEU A 209 -0.98 -22.52 -8.05
C LEU A 209 0.07 -22.82 -6.98
N GLY A 210 1.07 -23.66 -7.30
CA GLY A 210 2.17 -23.97 -6.38
C GLY A 210 3.07 -22.77 -6.10
N ILE A 211 3.40 -21.96 -7.13
CA ILE A 211 4.34 -20.84 -6.99
C ILE A 211 3.67 -19.63 -6.32
N VAL A 212 2.43 -19.30 -6.69
CA VAL A 212 1.70 -18.13 -6.21
C VAL A 212 1.19 -18.31 -4.77
N ALA A 213 0.90 -19.54 -4.33
CA ALA A 213 0.42 -19.80 -2.96
C ALA A 213 1.51 -19.65 -1.88
N VAL A 214 2.79 -19.85 -2.23
CA VAL A 214 3.88 -19.91 -1.24
C VAL A 214 4.15 -18.56 -0.55
N PRO A 215 4.23 -17.40 -1.25
CA PRO A 215 4.40 -16.10 -0.60
C PRO A 215 3.37 -15.82 0.50
N ALA A 216 2.10 -16.16 0.27
CA ALA A 216 1.04 -16.00 1.25
C ALA A 216 1.30 -16.84 2.51
N GLY A 217 1.72 -18.10 2.33
CA GLY A 217 2.08 -19.00 3.44
C GLY A 217 3.32 -18.52 4.22
N LEU A 218 4.35 -18.04 3.52
CA LEU A 218 5.56 -17.49 4.15
C LEU A 218 5.24 -16.25 4.99
N ILE A 219 4.42 -15.34 4.45
CA ILE A 219 3.95 -14.16 5.16
C ILE A 219 3.20 -14.61 6.42
N ALA A 220 2.20 -15.48 6.30
CA ALA A 220 1.42 -15.96 7.45
C ALA A 220 2.31 -16.57 8.55
N SER A 221 3.25 -17.46 8.19
CA SER A 221 4.19 -18.09 9.13
C SER A 221 5.09 -17.05 9.81
N SER A 222 5.66 -16.12 9.04
CA SER A 222 6.55 -15.08 9.58
C SER A 222 5.85 -14.13 10.56
N PHE A 223 4.57 -13.82 10.30
CA PHE A 223 3.74 -13.00 11.17
C PHE A 223 3.43 -13.72 12.49
N ILE A 224 3.07 -15.01 12.45
CA ILE A 224 2.84 -15.82 13.64
C ILE A 224 4.11 -15.89 14.51
N ASP A 225 5.27 -16.09 13.88
CA ASP A 225 6.57 -16.10 14.56
C ASP A 225 6.90 -14.74 15.19
N ALA A 226 6.63 -13.64 14.49
CA ALA A 226 6.88 -12.29 15.00
C ALA A 226 6.01 -11.98 16.23
N ILE A 227 4.78 -12.47 16.28
CA ILE A 227 3.86 -12.30 17.42
C ILE A 227 4.32 -13.17 18.60
N LYS A 228 4.64 -14.45 18.39
CA LYS A 228 5.09 -15.36 19.47
C LYS A 228 6.39 -14.91 20.14
N ASN A 229 7.34 -14.40 19.37
CA ASN A 229 8.61 -13.90 19.93
C ASN A 229 8.44 -12.64 20.79
N LYS A 230 7.30 -11.94 20.68
CA LYS A 230 6.94 -10.78 21.52
C LYS A 230 6.26 -11.19 22.83
N SER A 231 5.61 -12.36 22.91
CA SER A 231 4.99 -12.85 24.16
C SER A 231 5.99 -13.50 25.11
N ASN A 232 7.16 -13.90 24.61
CA ASN A 232 8.23 -14.55 25.39
C ASN A 232 9.33 -13.58 25.87
N LYS A 233 9.12 -12.26 25.71
CA LYS A 233 10.00 -11.18 26.19
C LYS A 233 9.21 -10.22 27.05
#